data_AF-A0AAV0EJS6-F1
#
_entry.id   AF-A0AAV0EJS6-F1
#
_cell.length_a   1.000
_cell.length_b   1.000
_cell.length_c   1.000
_cell.angle_alpha   90.00
_cell.angle_beta   90.00
_cell.angle_gamma   90.00
#
_symmetry.space_group_name_H-M   'P 1'
#
loop_
_entity.id
_entity.type
_entity.pdbx_description
1 polymer ?
#
loop_
_entity_poly.entity_id
_entity_poly.type
_entity_poly.pdbx_seq_one_letter_code
_entity_poly.pdbx_strand_id
1 'polypeptide(L)'
;MFPIYRRLMATGLQILLFSGDQDAVVSVTATRYSLKAMNLTVIKPWHLWQDGTKEVGGYKVVYDGLTFATVRGAGHQVPQFQPRRAFALLQMFLANNHY
;
A
#
# COMPACT_ATOMS: atom_id res chain seq x y z
N MET A 1 15.75 -7.56 5.04
CA MET A 1 14.67 -6.58 5.30
C MET A 1 13.45 -7.18 6.03
N PHE A 2 12.98 -8.40 5.69
CA PHE A 2 11.79 -9.01 6.32
C PHE A 2 11.79 -9.13 7.86
N PRO A 3 12.92 -9.44 8.55
CA PRO A 3 12.93 -9.51 10.01
C PRO A 3 12.53 -8.18 10.69
N ILE A 4 12.87 -7.05 10.07
CA ILE A 4 12.54 -5.72 10.60
C ILE A 4 11.03 -5.49 10.52
N TYR A 5 10.40 -5.77 9.37
CA TYR A 5 8.95 -5.66 9.25
C TYR A 5 8.22 -6.52 10.29
N ARG A 6 8.64 -7.78 10.50
CA ARG A 6 8.03 -8.64 11.53
C ARG A 6 8.17 -8.05 12.93
N ARG A 7 9.35 -7.51 13.27
CA ARG A 7 9.58 -6.88 14.56
C ARG A 7 8.68 -5.64 14.76
N LEU A 8 8.54 -4.79 13.75
CA LEU A 8 7.70 -3.59 13.82
C LEU A 8 6.20 -3.93 13.88
N MET A 9 5.75 -4.93 13.11
CA MET A 9 4.35 -5.40 13.19
C MET A 9 4.02 -5.94 14.58
N ALA A 10 4.95 -6.66 15.22
CA ALA A 10 4.77 -7.20 16.57
C ALA A 10 4.63 -6.12 17.67
N THR A 11 5.05 -4.87 17.42
CA THR A 11 4.84 -3.77 18.37
C THR A 11 3.49 -3.06 18.17
N GLY A 12 2.67 -3.51 17.22
CA GLY A 12 1.41 -2.85 16.86
C GLY A 12 1.59 -1.58 16.03
N LEU A 13 2.78 -1.34 15.45
CA LEU A 13 2.98 -0.20 14.56
C LEU A 13 2.18 -0.39 13.27
N GLN A 14 1.50 0.66 12.84
CA GLN A 14 0.76 0.69 11.59
C GLN A 14 1.75 0.85 10.42
N ILE A 15 1.76 -0.12 9.49
CA ILE A 15 2.63 -0.09 8.32
C ILE A 15 1.80 0.03 7.04
N LEU A 16 2.02 1.12 6.31
CA LEU A 16 1.57 1.27 4.93
C LEU A 16 2.77 1.12 3.99
N LEU A 17 2.71 0.14 3.10
CA LEU A 17 3.59 0.04 1.94
C LEU A 17 2.80 0.42 0.70
N PHE A 18 3.35 1.25 -0.18
CA PHE A 18 2.68 1.64 -1.40
C PHE A 18 3.62 1.73 -2.60
N SER A 19 3.06 1.57 -3.80
CA SER A 19 3.82 1.57 -5.05
C SER A 19 3.00 2.18 -6.20
N GLY A 20 3.64 2.99 -7.03
CA GLY A 20 3.03 3.45 -8.28
C GLY A 20 2.99 2.32 -9.30
N ASP A 21 1.84 2.09 -9.93
CA ASP A 21 1.66 0.95 -10.83
C ASP A 21 2.32 1.07 -12.21
N GLN A 22 2.91 2.24 -12.52
CA GLN A 22 3.72 2.48 -13.72
C GLN A 22 5.22 2.57 -13.42
N ASP A 23 5.66 2.29 -12.20
CA ASP A 23 7.08 2.21 -11.88
C ASP A 23 7.71 0.92 -12.43
N ALA A 24 8.76 1.06 -13.25
CA ALA A 24 9.54 -0.04 -13.78
C ALA A 24 10.79 -0.37 -12.93
N VAL A 25 11.26 0.53 -12.07
CA VAL A 25 12.48 0.35 -11.27
C VAL A 25 12.20 -0.51 -10.04
N VAL A 26 11.19 -0.13 -9.25
CA VAL A 26 10.74 -0.88 -8.06
C VAL A 26 9.26 -1.20 -8.21
N SER A 27 8.98 -2.08 -9.17
CA SER A 27 7.61 -2.37 -9.61
C SER A 27 6.70 -2.96 -8.54
N VAL A 28 5.39 -2.80 -8.76
CA VAL A 28 4.34 -3.47 -7.99
C VAL A 28 4.58 -4.99 -7.92
N THR A 29 5.00 -5.60 -9.03
CA THR A 29 5.24 -7.05 -9.10
C THR A 29 6.35 -7.49 -8.14
N ALA A 30 7.50 -6.80 -8.15
CA ALA A 30 8.61 -7.11 -7.24
C ALA A 30 8.20 -6.96 -5.77
N THR A 31 7.45 -5.90 -5.46
CA THR A 31 6.92 -5.65 -4.12
C THR A 31 5.95 -6.76 -3.69
N ARG A 32 5.03 -7.18 -4.57
CA ARG A 32 4.09 -8.27 -4.30
C ARG A 32 4.78 -9.61 -4.07
N TYR A 33 5.85 -9.93 -4.81
CA TYR A 33 6.64 -11.13 -4.55
C TYR A 33 7.32 -11.09 -3.18
N SER A 34 7.85 -9.94 -2.79
CA SER A 34 8.46 -9.74 -1.47
C SER A 34 7.44 -9.92 -0.34
N LEU A 35 6.24 -9.34 -0.49
CA LEU A 35 5.14 -9.53 0.46
C LEU A 35 4.68 -10.99 0.53
N LYS A 36 4.56 -11.67 -0.62
CA LYS A 36 4.19 -13.10 -0.68
C LYS A 36 5.20 -13.96 0.07
N ALA A 37 6.50 -13.68 -0.06
CA ALA A 37 7.55 -14.40 0.65
C ALA A 37 7.49 -14.22 2.19
N MET A 38 6.85 -13.16 2.68
CA MET A 38 6.61 -12.98 4.12
C MET A 38 5.47 -13.85 4.66
N ASN A 39 4.65 -14.47 3.81
CA ASN A 39 3.56 -15.36 4.21
C ASN A 39 2.67 -14.77 5.31
N LEU A 40 2.22 -13.53 5.10
CA LEU A 40 1.36 -12.82 6.06
C LEU A 40 -0.10 -13.25 5.88
N THR A 41 -0.86 -13.27 6.98
CA THR A 41 -2.30 -13.53 6.97
C THR A 41 -3.04 -12.39 6.29
N VAL A 42 -3.86 -12.70 5.28
CA VAL A 42 -4.73 -11.71 4.62
C VAL A 42 -5.98 -11.50 5.47
N ILE A 43 -6.22 -10.26 5.92
CA ILE A 43 -7.43 -9.84 6.64
C ILE A 43 -8.50 -9.37 5.67
N LYS A 44 -8.11 -8.56 4.67
CA LYS A 44 -9.01 -8.10 3.60
C LYS A 44 -8.35 -8.36 2.24
N PRO A 45 -8.97 -9.18 1.37
CA PRO A 45 -8.40 -9.57 0.08
C PRO A 45 -8.26 -8.35 -0.82
N TRP A 46 -7.53 -8.52 -1.93
CA TRP A 46 -7.27 -7.47 -2.91
C TRP A 46 -8.56 -6.79 -3.38
N HIS A 47 -8.69 -5.49 -3.16
CA HIS A 47 -9.87 -4.70 -3.51
C HIS A 47 -9.48 -3.29 -3.94
N LEU A 48 -10.35 -2.62 -4.70
CA LEU A 48 -10.13 -1.24 -5.09
C LEU A 48 -10.22 -0.30 -3.88
N TRP A 49 -9.50 0.81 -3.93
CA TRP A 49 -9.73 1.95 -3.06
C TRP A 49 -10.03 3.18 -3.91
N GLN A 50 -10.81 4.10 -3.35
CA GLN A 50 -11.23 5.32 -4.02
C GLN A 50 -10.65 6.53 -3.29
N ASP A 51 -10.34 7.56 -4.06
CA ASP A 51 -10.00 8.86 -3.51
C ASP A 51 -11.25 9.71 -3.23
N GLY A 52 -11.07 10.95 -2.77
CA GLY A 52 -12.17 11.85 -2.41
C GLY A 52 -13.15 12.19 -3.54
N THR A 53 -12.79 11.92 -4.81
CA THR A 53 -13.68 12.13 -5.97
C THR A 53 -14.43 10.86 -6.37
N LYS A 54 -14.33 9.78 -5.58
CA LYS A 54 -14.90 8.45 -5.85
C LYS A 54 -14.32 7.76 -7.08
N GLU A 55 -13.22 8.27 -7.63
CA GLU A 55 -12.49 7.59 -8.70
C GLU A 55 -11.60 6.49 -8.11
N VAL A 56 -11.30 5.47 -8.91
CA VAL A 56 -10.36 4.41 -8.51
C VAL A 56 -8.96 5.01 -8.33
N GLY A 57 -8.52 5.09 -7.08
CA GLY A 57 -7.18 5.53 -6.72
C GLY A 57 -6.11 4.44 -6.92
N GLY A 58 -6.54 3.18 -6.89
CA GLY A 58 -5.73 1.99 -7.09
C GLY A 58 -6.36 0.78 -6.42
N TYR A 59 -5.53 -0.19 -6.03
CA TYR A 59 -5.96 -1.39 -5.31
C TYR A 59 -5.16 -1.56 -4.03
N LYS A 60 -5.73 -2.22 -3.03
CA LYS A 60 -5.05 -2.53 -1.78
C LYS A 60 -5.40 -3.93 -1.27
N VAL A 61 -4.50 -4.48 -0.46
CA VAL A 61 -4.69 -5.68 0.34
C VAL A 61 -4.29 -5.37 1.77
N VAL A 62 -5.09 -5.87 2.71
CA VAL A 62 -4.83 -5.70 4.14
C VAL A 62 -4.37 -7.04 4.68
N TYR A 63 -3.14 -7.07 5.17
CA TYR A 63 -2.60 -8.17 5.96
C TYR A 63 -2.69 -7.82 7.45
N ASP A 64 -2.54 -8.84 8.28
CA ASP A 64 -2.32 -8.62 9.71
C ASP A 64 -0.99 -7.87 9.92
N GLY A 65 -1.07 -6.64 10.44
CA GLY A 65 0.08 -5.75 10.69
C GLY A 65 0.57 -4.89 9.51
N LEU A 66 0.09 -5.10 8.28
CA LEU A 66 0.57 -4.35 7.11
C LEU A 66 -0.51 -4.16 6.03
N THR A 67 -0.64 -2.94 5.50
CA THR A 67 -1.44 -2.68 4.29
C THR A 67 -0.52 -2.42 3.11
N PHE A 68 -0.80 -3.07 1.97
CA PHE A 68 -0.15 -2.75 0.71
C PHE A 68 -1.15 -2.10 -0.25
N ALA A 69 -0.78 -0.96 -0.84
CA ALA A 69 -1.60 -0.23 -1.80
C ALA A 69 -0.84 0.10 -3.09
N THR A 70 -1.52 0.03 -4.23
CA THR A 70 -1.06 0.62 -5.48
C THR A 70 -1.67 1.99 -5.68
N VAL A 71 -0.96 2.87 -6.39
CA VAL A 71 -1.50 4.15 -6.86
C VAL A 71 -1.57 4.13 -8.37
N ARG A 72 -2.80 4.19 -8.89
CA ARG A 72 -3.10 4.10 -10.31
C ARG A 72 -2.54 5.29 -11.08
N GLY A 73 -1.77 4.99 -12.12
CA GLY A 73 -1.18 5.98 -13.01
C GLY A 73 0.01 6.73 -12.41
N ALA A 74 0.64 6.17 -11.37
CA ALA A 74 1.81 6.76 -10.74
C ALA A 74 3.08 5.98 -11.10
N GLY A 75 4.18 6.71 -11.34
CA GLY A 75 5.53 6.13 -11.41
C GLY A 75 6.19 6.02 -10.03
N HIS A 76 7.53 5.98 -10.01
CA HIS A 76 8.33 5.81 -8.79
C HIS A 76 8.05 6.91 -7.73
N GLN A 77 8.06 8.16 -8.17
CA GLN A 77 7.78 9.32 -7.32
C GLN A 77 6.26 9.57 -7.26
N VAL A 78 5.53 8.70 -6.54
CA VAL A 78 4.06 8.70 -6.48
C VAL A 78 3.44 10.10 -6.27
N PRO A 79 3.89 10.93 -5.31
CA PRO A 79 3.32 12.27 -5.12
C PRO A 79 3.55 13.24 -6.28
N GLN A 80 4.59 13.02 -7.10
CA GLN A 80 4.86 13.85 -8.27
C GLN A 80 3.91 13.53 -9.43
N PHE A 81 3.62 12.24 -9.66
CA PHE A 81 2.77 11.81 -10.77
C PHE A 81 1.26 11.84 -10.43
N GLN A 82 0.89 11.55 -9.18
CA GLN A 82 -0.50 11.45 -8.73
C GLN A 82 -0.70 12.16 -7.37
N PRO A 83 -0.47 13.48 -7.28
CA PRO A 83 -0.49 14.22 -6.00
C PRO A 83 -1.80 14.08 -5.24
N ARG A 84 -2.93 14.16 -5.94
CA ARG A 84 -4.28 14.04 -5.35
C ARG A 84 -4.48 12.67 -4.69
N ARG A 85 -4.10 11.59 -5.39
CA ARG A 85 -4.22 10.21 -4.89
C ARG A 85 -3.22 9.92 -3.78
N ALA A 86 -2.00 10.44 -3.89
CA ALA A 86 -0.99 10.34 -2.84
C ALA A 86 -1.45 11.00 -1.53
N PHE A 87 -2.03 12.19 -1.63
CA PHE A 87 -2.58 12.90 -0.48
C PHE A 87 -3.78 12.15 0.13
N ALA A 88 -4.71 11.65 -0.69
CA ALA A 88 -5.83 10.84 -0.20
C ALA A 88 -5.34 9.57 0.52
N LEU A 89 -4.34 8.87 -0.02
CA LEU A 89 -3.76 7.69 0.61
C LEU A 89 -3.09 8.02 1.95
N LEU A 90 -2.39 9.16 2.05
CA LEU A 90 -1.81 9.64 3.31
C LEU A 90 -2.89 9.95 4.35
N GLN A 91 -3.97 10.63 3.94
CA GLN A 91 -5.09 10.92 4.84
C GLN A 91 -5.75 9.63 5.36
N MET A 92 -5.95 8.63 4.48
CA MET A 92 -6.48 7.32 4.89
C MET A 92 -5.58 6.60 5.90
N PHE A 93 -4.27 6.68 5.73
CA PHE A 93 -3.28 6.11 6.65
C PHE A 93 -3.36 6.80 8.03
N LEU A 94 -3.28 8.13 8.05
CA LEU A 94 -3.30 8.92 9.30
C LEU A 94 -4.62 8.81 10.07
N ALA A 95 -5.74 8.64 9.35
CA ALA A 95 -7.05 8.44 9.96
C ALA A 95 -7.23 7.04 10.60
N ASN A 96 -6.24 6.15 10.46
CA ASN A 96 -6.31 4.77 10.93
C ASN A 96 -7.53 4.01 10.35
N ASN A 97 -7.98 4.39 9.15
CA ASN A 97 -9.12 3.79 8.48
C ASN A 97 -8.73 2.42 7.90
N HIS A 98 -8.66 1.43 8.80
CA HIS A 98 -8.32 0.04 8.53
C HIS A 98 -9.43 -0.78 7.85
N TYR A 99 -10.59 -0.16 7.55
CA TYR A 99 -11.78 -0.85 7.06
C TYR A 99 -12.24 -0.30 5.70
#